data_AF-A0A8J3PEA5-F1
#
_entry.id   AF-A0A8J3PEA5-F1
#
_cell.length_a   1.000
_cell.length_b   1.000
_cell.length_c   1.000
_cell.angle_alpha   90.00
_cell.angle_beta   90.00
_cell.angle_gamma   90.00
#
_symmetry.space_group_name_H-M   'P 1'
#
loop_
_entity.id
_entity.type
_entity.pdbx_description
1 polymer ?
#
loop_
_entity_poly.entity_id
_entity_poly.type
_entity_poly.pdbx_seq_one_letter_code
_entity_poly.pdbx_strand_id
1 'polypeptide(L)'
;MTPANGQPRNAISTAARQVVEWAGSAWAAAAAVALAVLWLLGGLLGGFTEHWIYILHAVTSVFTFIMVFFVQHTTGRESRAIMLKLDELVRATSGARDELIAAEQRPLHEQEQIEHRVRSRG
;
A
#
# COMPACT_ATOMS: atom_id res chain seq x y z
N MET A 1 -35.00 26.05 20.80
CA MET A 1 -34.64 26.80 19.59
C MET A 1 -33.14 27.05 19.65
N THR A 2 -32.36 26.26 18.90
CA THR A 2 -30.89 26.31 18.85
C THR A 2 -30.51 25.92 17.42
N PRO A 3 -29.62 26.67 16.72
CA PRO A 3 -29.53 26.65 15.26
C PRO A 3 -28.72 25.46 14.74
N ALA A 4 -29.15 24.91 13.60
CA ALA A 4 -28.42 23.89 12.84
C ALA A 4 -27.25 24.55 12.09
N ASN A 5 -26.05 24.37 12.64
CA ASN A 5 -24.77 24.74 12.05
C ASN A 5 -24.52 23.88 10.78
N GLY A 6 -24.44 24.51 9.61
CA GLY A 6 -24.23 23.87 8.31
C GLY A 6 -22.86 23.21 8.22
N GLN A 7 -22.82 21.88 8.33
CA GLN A 7 -21.59 21.10 8.27
C GLN A 7 -20.89 21.21 6.89
N PRO A 8 -19.57 21.48 6.84
CA PRO A 8 -18.76 21.58 5.61
C PRO A 8 -18.43 20.22 4.95
N ARG A 9 -19.19 19.16 5.27
CA ARG A 9 -18.92 17.78 4.79
C ARG A 9 -19.27 17.60 3.31
N ASN A 10 -20.13 18.45 2.76
CA ASN A 10 -20.61 18.32 1.39
C ASN A 10 -19.60 18.93 0.40
N ALA A 11 -19.01 20.10 0.72
CA ALA A 11 -18.09 20.78 -0.19
C ALA A 11 -16.79 19.99 -0.44
N ILE A 12 -16.20 19.42 0.63
CA ILE A 12 -14.97 18.63 0.52
C ILE A 12 -15.23 17.32 -0.23
N SER A 13 -16.37 16.67 0.01
CA SER A 13 -16.71 15.41 -0.67
C SER A 13 -17.10 15.61 -2.13
N THR A 14 -17.76 16.71 -2.49
CA THR A 14 -18.07 17.06 -3.88
C THR A 14 -16.81 17.46 -4.66
N ALA A 15 -15.94 18.29 -4.08
CA ALA A 15 -14.65 18.63 -4.68
C ALA A 15 -13.77 17.38 -4.84
N ALA A 16 -13.71 16.52 -3.83
CA ALA A 16 -12.98 15.25 -3.91
C ALA A 16 -13.55 14.32 -4.99
N ARG A 17 -14.89 14.22 -5.13
CA ARG A 17 -15.52 13.42 -6.19
C ARG A 17 -15.16 13.94 -7.58
N GLN A 18 -15.21 15.25 -7.80
CA GLN A 18 -14.85 15.84 -9.09
C GLN A 18 -13.38 15.63 -9.44
N VAL A 19 -12.48 15.78 -8.46
CA VAL A 19 -11.06 15.49 -8.63
C VAL A 19 -10.84 14.01 -8.96
N VAL A 20 -11.55 13.09 -8.30
CA VAL A 20 -11.44 11.64 -8.53
C VAL A 20 -12.01 11.24 -9.90
N GLU A 21 -13.14 11.80 -10.33
CA GLU A 21 -13.72 11.54 -11.65
C GLU A 21 -12.82 12.07 -12.78
N TRP A 22 -12.20 13.24 -12.58
CA TRP A 22 -11.21 13.78 -13.52
C TRP A 22 -9.94 12.92 -13.53
N ALA A 23 -9.39 12.59 -12.36
CA ALA A 23 -8.18 11.80 -12.20
C ALA A 23 -8.30 10.37 -12.76
N GLY A 24 -9.52 9.80 -12.80
CA GLY A 24 -9.79 8.48 -13.36
C GLY A 24 -9.91 8.44 -14.89
N SER A 25 -9.93 9.60 -15.57
CA SER A 25 -10.05 9.65 -17.02
C SER A 25 -8.70 9.41 -17.72
N ALA A 26 -8.71 8.78 -18.90
CA ALA A 26 -7.52 8.61 -19.75
C ALA A 26 -6.84 9.95 -20.09
N TRP A 27 -7.62 11.04 -20.10
CA TRP A 27 -7.13 12.40 -20.28
C TRP A 27 -6.33 12.94 -19.11
N ALA A 28 -6.67 12.60 -17.86
CA ALA A 28 -5.86 12.99 -16.71
C ALA A 28 -4.52 12.24 -16.67
N ALA A 29 -4.51 10.97 -17.05
CA ALA A 29 -3.27 10.22 -17.23
C ALA A 29 -2.39 10.87 -18.32
N ALA A 30 -2.97 11.20 -19.48
CA ALA A 30 -2.26 11.89 -20.56
C ALA A 30 -1.74 13.27 -20.12
N ALA A 31 -2.53 14.06 -19.38
CA ALA A 31 -2.12 15.35 -18.84
C ALA A 31 -0.99 15.22 -17.81
N ALA A 32 -1.04 14.22 -16.93
CA ALA A 32 0.03 13.94 -15.98
C ALA A 32 1.34 13.55 -16.67
N VAL A 33 1.27 12.71 -17.71
CA VAL A 33 2.42 12.36 -18.55
C VAL A 33 2.97 13.60 -19.27
N ALA A 34 2.10 14.42 -19.87
CA ALA A 34 2.51 15.64 -20.55
C ALA A 34 3.19 16.63 -19.59
N LEU A 35 2.67 16.77 -18.36
CA LEU A 35 3.26 17.62 -17.33
C LEU A 35 4.64 17.10 -16.90
N ALA A 36 4.79 15.79 -16.71
CA ALA A 36 6.08 15.16 -16.41
C ALA A 36 7.11 15.38 -17.53
N VAL A 37 6.68 15.21 -18.80
CA VAL A 37 7.53 15.47 -19.97
C VAL A 37 7.92 16.94 -20.07
N LEU A 38 6.98 17.86 -19.86
CA LEU A 38 7.25 19.30 -19.86
C LEU A 38 8.27 19.68 -18.78
N TRP A 39 8.12 19.10 -17.58
CA TRP A 39 9.06 19.30 -16.49
C TRP A 39 10.47 18.80 -16.88
N LEU A 40 10.58 17.59 -17.44
CA LEU A 40 11.86 17.04 -17.95
C LEU A 40 12.48 17.90 -19.04
N LEU A 41 11.68 18.44 -19.97
CA LEU A 41 12.12 19.37 -21.00
C LEU A 41 12.64 20.68 -20.39
N GLY A 42 12.03 21.17 -19.30
CA GLY A 42 12.55 22.30 -18.54
C GLY A 42 13.97 22.06 -18.02
N GLY A 43 14.25 20.84 -17.54
CA GLY A 43 15.62 20.42 -17.17
C GLY A 43 16.58 20.35 -18.36
N LEU A 44 16.12 19.82 -19.50
CA LEU A 44 16.92 19.66 -20.73
C LEU A 44 17.30 21.01 -21.36
N LEU A 45 16.34 21.95 -21.43
CA LEU A 45 16.56 23.30 -21.97
C LEU A 45 17.41 24.17 -21.04
N GLY A 46 17.35 23.93 -19.73
CA GLY A 46 18.15 24.61 -18.71
C GLY A 46 19.52 23.99 -18.44
N GLY A 47 19.91 22.93 -19.16
CA GLY A 47 21.25 22.31 -19.06
C GLY A 47 21.47 21.39 -17.85
N PHE A 48 20.41 20.85 -17.23
CA PHE A 48 20.47 19.97 -16.05
C PHE A 48 21.42 20.48 -14.96
N THR A 49 21.08 21.62 -14.37
CA THR A 49 21.87 22.19 -13.27
C THR A 49 21.91 21.25 -12.05
N GLU A 50 22.95 21.34 -11.23
CA GLU A 50 23.07 20.52 -10.01
C GLU A 50 21.87 20.68 -9.07
N HIS A 51 21.29 21.89 -9.02
CA HIS A 51 20.11 22.18 -8.20
C HIS A 51 18.86 21.47 -8.73
N TRP A 52 18.70 21.42 -10.05
CA TRP A 52 17.59 20.71 -10.69
C TRP A 52 17.60 19.22 -10.35
N ILE A 53 18.78 18.61 -10.45
CA ILE A 53 18.99 17.20 -10.13
C ILE A 53 18.81 16.94 -8.62
N TYR A 54 19.32 17.83 -7.74
CA TYR A 54 19.13 17.73 -6.29
C TYR A 54 17.64 17.67 -5.90
N ILE A 55 16.81 18.53 -6.50
CA ILE A 55 15.37 18.54 -6.27
C ILE A 55 14.74 17.21 -6.72
N LEU A 56 15.12 16.69 -7.88
CA LEU A 56 14.59 15.42 -8.41
C LEU A 56 14.89 14.24 -7.48
N HIS A 57 16.12 14.15 -6.98
CA HIS A 57 16.51 13.09 -6.05
C HIS A 57 15.77 13.23 -4.71
N ALA A 58 15.64 14.44 -4.17
CA ALA A 58 14.94 14.69 -2.91
C ALA A 58 13.44 14.36 -3.02
N VAL A 59 12.79 14.71 -4.14
CA VAL A 59 11.37 14.41 -4.35
C VAL A 59 11.16 12.90 -4.50
N THR A 60 11.99 12.24 -5.32
CA THR A 60 11.86 10.79 -5.57
C THR A 60 12.08 9.99 -4.29
N SER A 61 13.00 10.40 -3.42
CA SER A 61 13.24 9.71 -2.14
C SER A 61 12.02 9.78 -1.21
N VAL A 62 11.36 10.94 -1.12
CA VAL A 62 10.11 11.10 -0.36
C VAL A 62 9.00 10.22 -0.95
N PHE A 63 8.79 10.25 -2.26
CA PHE A 63 7.80 9.39 -2.92
C PHE A 63 8.09 7.90 -2.72
N THR A 64 9.36 7.51 -2.80
CA THR A 64 9.79 6.13 -2.56
C THR A 64 9.51 5.73 -1.12
N PHE A 65 9.80 6.59 -0.15
CA PHE A 65 9.48 6.34 1.25
C PHE A 65 7.97 6.12 1.43
N ILE A 66 7.14 7.00 0.86
CA ILE A 66 5.67 6.86 0.89
C ILE A 66 5.22 5.55 0.22
N MET A 67 5.76 5.21 -0.94
CA MET A 67 5.47 3.98 -1.67
C MET A 67 5.75 2.76 -0.81
N VAL A 68 6.90 2.72 -0.13
CA VAL A 68 7.27 1.62 0.77
C VAL A 68 6.24 1.45 1.88
N PHE A 69 5.78 2.52 2.53
CA PHE A 69 4.71 2.43 3.52
C PHE A 69 3.39 1.94 2.92
N PHE A 70 3.03 2.41 1.73
CA PHE A 70 1.79 2.02 1.06
C PHE A 70 1.79 0.54 0.67
N VAL A 71 2.91 0.06 0.13
CA VAL A 71 3.14 -1.36 -0.17
C VAL A 71 3.10 -2.17 1.12
N GLN A 72 3.81 -1.76 2.17
CA GLN A 72 3.78 -2.48 3.45
C GLN A 72 2.37 -2.57 4.06
N HIS A 73 1.59 -1.49 3.99
CA HIS A 73 0.20 -1.50 4.47
C HIS A 73 -0.67 -2.48 3.69
N THR A 74 -0.55 -2.47 2.36
CA THR A 74 -1.32 -3.34 1.47
C THR A 74 -0.91 -4.80 1.63
N THR A 75 0.39 -5.07 1.56
CA THR A 75 0.99 -6.40 1.73
C THR A 75 0.69 -6.99 3.11
N GLY A 76 0.70 -6.18 4.18
CA GLY A 76 0.37 -6.67 5.53
C GLY A 76 -1.07 -7.19 5.63
N ARG A 77 -2.02 -6.49 5.00
CA ARG A 77 -3.43 -6.92 4.96
C ARG A 77 -3.62 -8.17 4.10
N GLU A 78 -2.96 -8.23 2.94
CA GLU A 78 -3.01 -9.38 2.03
C GLU A 78 -2.41 -10.64 2.65
N SER A 79 -1.25 -10.51 3.30
CA SER A 79 -0.59 -11.61 4.01
C SER A 79 -1.50 -12.23 5.08
N ARG A 80 -2.17 -11.39 5.89
CA ARG A 80 -3.13 -11.86 6.91
C ARG A 80 -4.33 -12.59 6.30
N ALA A 81 -4.84 -12.12 5.16
CA ALA A 81 -5.95 -12.77 4.48
C ALA A 81 -5.57 -14.15 3.92
N ILE A 82 -4.32 -14.31 3.45
CA ILE A 82 -3.78 -15.60 3.00
C ILE A 82 -3.69 -16.58 4.16
N MET A 83 -3.11 -16.16 5.29
CA MET A 83 -2.99 -17.02 6.49
C MET A 83 -4.35 -17.51 6.98
N LEU A 84 -5.35 -16.62 7.06
CA LEU A 84 -6.71 -17.00 7.48
C LEU A 84 -7.35 -18.02 6.54
N LYS A 85 -7.15 -17.88 5.23
CA LYS A 85 -7.65 -18.86 4.26
C LYS A 85 -6.94 -20.22 4.39
N LEU A 86 -5.64 -20.20 4.66
CA LEU A 86 -4.86 -21.41 4.89
C LEU A 86 -5.31 -22.13 6.16
N ASP A 87 -5.54 -21.38 7.24
CA ASP A 87 -6.08 -21.91 8.50
C ASP A 87 -7.42 -22.63 8.30
N GLU A 88 -8.32 -22.04 7.50
CA GLU A 88 -9.61 -22.66 7.18
C GLU A 88 -9.44 -23.94 6.37
N LEU A 89 -8.53 -23.96 5.39
CA LEU A 89 -8.22 -25.16 4.61
C LEU A 89 -7.61 -26.28 5.47
N VAL A 90 -6.70 -25.92 6.38
CA VAL A 90 -6.10 -26.85 7.36
C VAL A 90 -7.19 -27.42 8.25
N ARG A 91 -8.08 -26.57 8.77
CA ARG A 91 -9.21 -26.98 9.62
C ARG A 91 -10.22 -27.88 8.90
N ALA A 92 -10.46 -27.67 7.60
CA ALA A 92 -11.36 -28.48 6.79
C ALA A 92 -10.75 -29.84 6.36
N THR A 93 -9.44 -30.01 6.50
CA THR A 93 -8.72 -31.22 6.05
C THR A 93 -8.63 -32.27 7.16
N SER A 94 -9.22 -33.44 6.94
CA SER A 94 -9.12 -34.57 7.88
C SER A 94 -7.69 -35.08 8.00
N GLY A 95 -7.13 -35.08 9.22
CA GLY A 95 -5.74 -35.50 9.50
C GLY A 95 -4.73 -34.35 9.52
N ALA A 96 -5.15 -33.11 9.26
CA ALA A 96 -4.33 -31.94 9.49
C ALA A 96 -4.14 -31.69 11.00
N ARG A 97 -3.00 -31.07 11.36
CA ARG A 97 -2.63 -30.87 12.77
C ARG A 97 -3.12 -29.52 13.25
N ASP A 98 -3.99 -29.51 14.25
CA ASP A 98 -4.53 -28.27 14.85
C ASP A 98 -3.43 -27.35 15.42
N GLU A 99 -2.27 -27.90 15.78
CA GLU A 99 -1.12 -27.12 16.28
C GLU A 99 -0.52 -26.16 15.24
N LEU A 100 -0.82 -26.36 13.94
CA LEU A 100 -0.39 -25.50 12.83
C LEU A 100 -1.33 -24.33 12.56
N ILE A 101 -2.56 -24.37 13.06
CA ILE A 101 -3.55 -23.30 12.89
C ILE A 101 -3.08 -22.07 13.66
N ALA A 102 -3.10 -20.90 13.01
CA ALA A 102 -2.65 -19.63 13.55
C ALA A 102 -1.20 -19.65 14.11
N ALA A 103 -0.35 -20.54 13.57
CA ALA A 103 1.03 -20.66 14.02
C ALA A 103 1.85 -19.37 13.83
N GLU A 104 1.52 -18.55 12.83
CA GLU A 104 2.17 -17.27 12.54
C GLU A 104 1.98 -16.21 13.64
N GLN A 105 0.95 -16.35 14.46
CA GLN A 105 0.65 -15.44 15.57
C GLN A 105 1.44 -15.78 16.84
N ARG A 106 2.10 -16.95 16.88
CA ARG A 106 2.88 -17.37 18.05
C ARG A 106 4.24 -16.67 18.10
N PRO A 107 4.85 -16.55 19.28
CA PRO A 107 6.23 -16.09 19.40
C PRO A 107 7.19 -16.93 18.54
N LEU A 108 8.24 -16.30 17.99
CA LEU A 108 9.18 -16.96 17.08
C LEU A 108 9.78 -18.26 17.66
N HIS A 109 10.12 -18.26 18.94
CA HIS A 109 10.66 -19.45 19.63
C HIS A 109 9.66 -20.61 19.71
N GLU A 110 8.36 -20.35 19.74
CA GLU A 110 7.34 -21.40 19.68
C GLU A 110 7.15 -21.91 18.24
N GLN A 111 7.22 -21.02 17.24
CA GLN A 111 7.16 -21.41 15.83
C GLN A 111 8.29 -22.38 15.47
N GLU A 112 9.52 -22.07 15.90
CA GLU A 112 10.69 -22.96 15.73
C GLU A 112 10.48 -24.33 16.39
N GLN A 113 9.88 -24.38 17.58
CA GLN A 113 9.57 -25.64 18.26
C GLN A 113 8.50 -26.47 17.54
N ILE A 114 7.50 -25.82 16.95
CA ILE A 114 6.47 -26.48 16.14
C ILE A 114 7.10 -27.06 14.87
N GLU A 115 7.93 -26.28 14.17
CA GLU A 115 8.66 -26.74 12.99
C GLU A 115 9.55 -27.95 13.32
N HIS A 116 10.31 -27.90 14.42
CA HIS A 116 11.14 -29.01 14.89
C HIS A 116 10.32 -30.28 15.20
N ARG A 117 9.14 -30.14 15.81
CA ARG A 117 8.25 -31.29 16.09
C ARG A 117 7.60 -31.86 14.83
N VAL A 118 7.28 -31.02 13.85
CA VAL A 118 6.72 -31.47 12.58
C VAL A 118 7.78 -32.20 11.77
N ARG A 119 8.99 -31.63 11.69
CA ARG A 119 10.13 -32.19 10.95
C ARG A 119 10.65 -33.49 11.55
N SER A 120 10.61 -33.66 12.87
CA SER A 120 11.08 -34.89 13.53
C SER A 120 10.08 -36.07 13.47
N ARG A 121 8.85 -35.84 13.01
CA ARG A 121 7.78 -36.85 12.90
C ARG A 121 7.47 -37.30 11.47
N GLY A 122 8.05 -36.65 10.46
CA GLY A 122 7.98 -37.05 9.04
C GLY A 122 9.24 -37.78 8.64
#